data_AF-A0A850DNJ9-F1
#
_entry.id   AF-A0A850DNJ9-F1
#
_cell.length_a   1.000
_cell.length_b   1.000
_cell.length_c   1.000
_cell.angle_alpha   90.00
_cell.angle_beta   90.00
_cell.angle_gamma   90.00
#
_symmetry.space_group_name_H-M   'P 1'
#
loop_
_entity.id
_entity.type
_entity.pdbx_description
1 polymer ?
#
loop_
_entity_poly.entity_id
_entity_poly.type
_entity_poly.pdbx_seq_one_letter_code
_entity_poly.pdbx_strand_id
1 'polypeptide(L)'
;MGTGIVAVAAASLPLQFPGFRPAATIVWAIAAVLLVALTIATVLHWVRYRSTATKHHLNPVISHFYGAPPMAFLTIGAGTILLGKDWIGLPAAVTVDWVLWSIGTVGGLLTAVLMPCLAFTRHENTPDSAFGGWLMPIVPPMVSASTGALLLPYAPAGQVRETLLWSCYGFFGLSLVTSLVVITLIWNRLAQHKVGA
;
A
#
# COMPACT_ATOMS: atom_id res chain seq x y z
N MET A 1 6.36 -0.41 3.82
CA MET A 1 5.63 -1.37 2.96
C MET A 1 6.23 -2.77 3.05
N GLY A 2 7.39 -3.06 2.44
CA GLY A 2 7.98 -4.41 2.42
C GLY A 2 8.28 -4.99 3.81
N THR A 3 8.87 -4.20 4.71
CA THR A 3 9.10 -4.62 6.10
C THR A 3 7.80 -4.88 6.87
N GLY A 4 6.79 -4.04 6.67
CA GLY A 4 5.49 -4.17 7.32
C GLY A 4 4.73 -5.43 6.86
N ILE A 5 4.71 -5.71 5.55
CA ILE A 5 3.98 -6.88 5.04
C ILE A 5 4.63 -8.20 5.48
N VAL A 6 5.95 -8.24 5.69
CA VAL A 6 6.63 -9.42 6.26
C VAL A 6 6.08 -9.74 7.64
N ALA A 7 5.88 -8.72 8.49
CA ALA A 7 5.33 -8.92 9.83
C ALA A 7 3.86 -9.38 9.79
N VAL A 8 3.04 -8.76 8.93
CA VAL A 8 1.63 -9.16 8.72
C VAL A 8 1.54 -10.61 8.23
N ALA A 9 2.34 -10.98 7.22
CA ALA A 9 2.37 -12.34 6.70
C ALA A 9 2.83 -13.35 7.75
N ALA A 10 3.85 -13.01 8.54
CA ALA A 10 4.32 -13.83 9.67
C ALA A 10 3.21 -14.07 10.71
N ALA A 11 2.37 -13.06 10.98
CA ALA A 11 1.24 -13.19 11.90
C ALA A 11 0.10 -14.08 11.37
N SER A 12 -0.05 -14.20 10.05
CA SER A 12 -1.13 -14.97 9.40
C SER A 12 -0.76 -16.40 9.05
N LEU A 13 0.49 -16.83 9.28
CA LEU A 13 0.94 -18.19 9.01
C LEU A 13 0.24 -19.21 9.95
N PRO A 14 -0.26 -20.34 9.43
CA PRO A 14 -0.93 -21.37 10.25
C PRO A 14 0.06 -22.11 11.18
N LEU A 15 1.32 -22.22 10.78
CA LEU A 15 2.39 -22.81 11.57
C LEU A 15 3.05 -21.73 12.42
N GLN A 16 2.85 -21.80 13.73
CA GLN A 16 3.43 -20.89 14.71
C GLN A 16 4.33 -21.70 15.66
N PHE A 17 5.62 -21.36 15.71
CA PHE A 17 6.58 -21.95 16.64
C PHE A 17 6.90 -20.97 17.78
N PRO A 18 7.35 -21.46 18.95
CA PRO A 18 7.79 -20.58 20.04
C PRO A 18 8.82 -19.55 19.56
N GLY A 19 8.60 -18.27 19.85
CA GLY A 19 9.49 -17.17 19.44
C GLY A 19 9.20 -16.53 18.08
N PHE A 20 8.40 -17.17 17.22
CA PHE A 20 8.09 -16.63 15.89
C PHE A 20 7.25 -15.33 15.95
N ARG A 21 6.24 -15.30 16.82
CA ARG A 21 5.38 -14.13 17.02
C ARG A 21 6.10 -12.91 17.64
N PRO A 22 6.96 -13.08 18.67
CA PRO A 22 7.86 -12.02 19.10
C PRO A 22 8.76 -11.48 17.99
N ALA A 23 9.36 -12.35 17.15
CA ALA A 23 10.17 -11.92 16.02
C ALA A 23 9.36 -11.10 15.00
N ALA A 24 8.15 -11.54 14.64
CA ALA A 24 7.24 -10.78 13.79
C ALA A 24 6.89 -9.41 14.39
N THR A 25 6.68 -9.35 15.71
CA THR A 25 6.40 -8.10 16.43
C THR A 25 7.57 -7.13 16.37
N ILE A 26 8.81 -7.61 16.50
CA ILE A 26 10.02 -6.79 16.35
C ILE A 26 10.10 -6.20 14.93
N VAL A 27 9.85 -7.02 13.91
CA VAL A 27 9.85 -6.55 12.51
C VAL A 27 8.76 -5.50 12.29
N TRP A 28 7.56 -5.70 12.85
CA TRP A 28 6.49 -4.70 12.80
C TRP A 28 6.89 -3.40 13.52
N ALA A 29 7.50 -3.49 14.71
CA ALA A 29 7.94 -2.31 15.47
C ALA A 29 9.00 -1.52 14.70
N ILE A 30 9.98 -2.20 14.10
CA ILE A 30 10.98 -1.56 13.21
C ILE A 30 10.27 -0.88 12.04
N ALA A 31 9.31 -1.56 11.41
CA ALA A 31 8.56 -1.01 10.29
C ALA A 31 7.72 0.22 10.69
N ALA A 32 7.14 0.24 11.89
CA ALA A 32 6.42 1.39 12.43
C ALA A 32 7.34 2.57 12.71
N VAL A 33 8.51 2.33 13.32
CA VAL A 33 9.54 3.36 13.53
C VAL A 33 10.02 3.94 12.20
N LEU A 34 10.29 3.09 11.21
CA LEU A 34 10.66 3.52 9.86
C LEU A 34 9.55 4.33 9.20
N LEU A 35 8.28 3.95 9.35
CA LEU A 35 7.16 4.72 8.82
C LEU A 35 7.15 6.14 9.39
N VAL A 36 7.28 6.29 10.71
CA VAL A 36 7.29 7.60 11.37
C VAL A 36 8.49 8.42 10.91
N ALA A 37 9.69 7.84 10.95
CA ALA A 37 10.93 8.51 10.56
C ALA A 37 10.88 8.98 9.10
N LEU A 38 10.47 8.12 8.16
CA LEU A 38 10.38 8.45 6.74
C LEU A 38 9.26 9.45 6.44
N THR A 39 8.14 9.39 7.17
CA THR A 39 7.06 10.40 7.04
C THR A 39 7.57 11.77 7.48
N ILE A 40 8.22 11.87 8.65
CA ILE A 40 8.83 13.11 9.14
C ILE A 40 9.88 13.63 8.15
N ALA A 41 10.80 12.76 7.70
CA ALA A 41 11.82 13.13 6.73
C ALA A 41 11.22 13.64 5.41
N THR A 42 10.13 13.00 4.94
CA THR A 42 9.42 13.42 3.72
C THR A 42 8.77 14.78 3.90
N VAL A 43 8.08 15.01 5.02
CA VAL A 43 7.46 16.31 5.34
C VAL A 43 8.53 17.41 5.44
N LEU A 44 9.63 17.15 6.15
CA LEU A 44 10.75 18.09 6.26
C LEU A 44 11.38 18.38 4.90
N HIS A 45 11.56 17.36 4.05
CA HIS A 45 12.06 17.53 2.70
C HIS A 45 11.13 18.40 1.85
N TRP A 46 9.82 18.21 1.95
CA TRP A 46 8.83 19.03 1.26
C TRP A 46 8.81 20.49 1.73
N VAL A 47 8.93 20.72 3.03
CA VAL A 47 8.97 22.07 3.62
C VAL A 47 10.25 22.80 3.25
N ARG A 48 11.40 22.13 3.32
CA ARG A 48 12.72 22.76 3.13
C ARG A 48 13.17 22.80 1.67
N TYR A 49 12.76 21.85 0.84
CA TYR A 49 13.24 21.67 -0.54
C TYR A 49 12.07 21.47 -1.53
N ARG A 50 11.02 22.30 -1.42
CA ARG A 50 9.80 22.21 -2.24
C ARG A 50 10.06 22.15 -3.75
N SER A 51 11.04 22.92 -4.26
CA SER A 51 11.39 22.96 -5.68
C SER A 51 12.01 21.65 -6.20
N THR A 52 12.65 20.88 -5.33
CA THR A 52 13.18 19.54 -5.64
C THR A 52 12.08 18.49 -5.47
N ALA A 53 11.24 18.62 -4.45
CA ALA A 53 10.13 17.71 -4.20
C ALA A 53 9.12 17.65 -5.35
N THR A 54 8.74 18.80 -5.94
CA THR A 54 7.79 18.84 -7.06
C THR A 54 8.30 18.16 -8.32
N LYS A 55 9.62 18.11 -8.54
CA LYS A 55 10.22 17.42 -9.70
C LYS A 55 10.03 15.90 -9.65
N HIS A 56 9.86 15.31 -8.46
CA HIS A 56 9.66 13.86 -8.32
C HIS A 56 8.31 13.38 -8.89
N HIS A 57 7.27 14.22 -8.89
CA HIS A 57 5.97 13.86 -9.45
C HIS A 57 5.94 13.85 -10.98
N LEU A 58 6.84 14.61 -11.61
CA LEU A 58 6.96 14.72 -13.06
C LEU A 58 7.95 13.71 -13.65
N ASN A 59 8.62 12.92 -12.80
CA ASN A 59 9.53 11.90 -13.27
C ASN A 59 8.74 10.62 -13.62
N PRO A 60 8.87 10.09 -14.86
CA PRO A 60 8.09 8.95 -15.35
C PRO A 60 8.32 7.65 -14.57
N VAL A 61 9.44 7.50 -13.87
CA VAL A 61 9.74 6.27 -13.11
C VAL A 61 9.36 6.44 -11.65
N ILE A 62 9.73 7.56 -11.04
CA ILE A 62 9.53 7.82 -9.60
C ILE A 62 8.04 8.06 -9.30
N SER A 63 7.27 8.63 -10.23
CA SER A 63 5.84 8.88 -10.07
C SER A 63 5.08 7.60 -9.69
N HIS A 64 5.40 6.46 -10.32
CA HIS A 64 4.73 5.20 -10.02
C HIS A 64 4.94 4.72 -8.57
N PHE A 65 6.08 5.06 -7.94
CA PHE A 65 6.38 4.66 -6.56
C PHE A 65 5.60 5.45 -5.49
N TYR A 66 4.81 6.46 -5.88
CA TYR A 66 3.90 7.14 -4.96
C TYR A 66 2.79 6.23 -4.40
N GLY A 67 2.60 5.03 -4.95
CA GLY A 67 1.76 3.99 -4.31
C GLY A 67 2.38 3.37 -3.05
N ALA A 68 3.69 3.50 -2.83
CA ALA A 68 4.37 2.89 -1.68
C ALA A 68 4.01 3.49 -0.30
N PRO A 69 3.92 4.84 -0.12
CA PRO A 69 3.49 5.42 1.14
C PRO A 69 2.08 4.98 1.58
N PRO A 70 1.03 5.03 0.73
CA PRO A 70 -0.28 4.47 1.06
C PRO A 70 -0.22 3.03 1.57
N MET A 71 0.50 2.15 0.86
CA MET A 71 0.67 0.75 1.28
C MET A 71 1.44 0.63 2.59
N ALA A 72 2.39 1.53 2.88
CA ALA A 72 3.08 1.53 4.16
C ALA A 72 2.12 1.79 5.33
N PHE A 73 1.23 2.78 5.21
CA PHE A 73 0.20 3.04 6.23
C PHE A 73 -0.72 1.82 6.44
N LEU A 74 -1.23 1.24 5.34
CA LEU A 74 -2.11 0.05 5.40
C LEU A 74 -1.42 -1.15 6.09
N THR A 75 -0.16 -1.43 5.73
CA THR A 75 0.57 -2.58 6.32
C THR A 75 0.86 -2.40 7.80
N ILE A 76 1.19 -1.18 8.24
CA ILE A 76 1.44 -0.90 9.66
C ILE A 76 0.14 -0.94 10.45
N GLY A 77 -0.96 -0.41 9.91
CA GLY A 77 -2.30 -0.50 10.50
C GLY A 77 -2.75 -1.94 10.71
N ALA A 78 -2.70 -2.78 9.67
CA ALA A 78 -3.06 -4.19 9.84
C ALA A 78 -2.16 -4.89 10.88
N GLY A 79 -0.87 -4.53 10.91
CA GLY A 79 0.07 -5.01 11.92
C GLY A 79 -0.27 -4.56 13.35
N THR A 80 -0.92 -3.41 13.56
CA THR A 80 -1.33 -2.96 14.91
C THR A 80 -2.41 -3.88 15.47
N ILE A 81 -3.35 -4.36 14.65
CA ILE A 81 -4.34 -5.35 15.09
C ILE A 81 -3.70 -6.73 15.28
N LEU A 82 -2.88 -7.20 14.34
CA LEU A 82 -2.38 -8.58 14.37
C LEU A 82 -1.30 -8.82 15.44
N LEU A 83 -0.42 -7.84 15.65
CA LEU A 83 0.76 -7.95 16.51
C LEU A 83 0.73 -6.92 17.65
N GLY A 84 0.32 -5.68 17.35
CA GLY A 84 0.33 -4.59 18.32
C GLY A 84 -0.72 -4.69 19.44
N LYS A 85 -1.85 -5.37 19.20
CA LYS A 85 -3.00 -5.42 20.14
C LYS A 85 -2.64 -5.93 21.54
N ASP A 86 -1.60 -6.75 21.67
CA ASP A 86 -1.19 -7.29 22.97
C ASP A 86 -0.33 -6.31 23.78
N TRP A 87 0.16 -5.24 23.16
CA TRP A 87 1.01 -4.23 23.78
C TRP A 87 0.26 -2.93 24.08
N ILE A 88 -0.56 -2.48 23.13
CA ILE A 88 -1.31 -1.20 23.24
C ILE A 88 -2.79 -1.40 23.59
N GLY A 89 -3.25 -2.66 23.65
CA GLY A 89 -4.64 -3.03 23.85
C GLY A 89 -5.46 -3.01 22.56
N LEU A 90 -6.51 -3.83 22.53
CA LEU A 90 -7.38 -3.98 21.35
C LEU A 90 -8.07 -2.68 20.93
N PRO A 91 -8.66 -1.86 21.84
CA PRO A 91 -9.34 -0.63 21.41
C PRO A 91 -8.39 0.35 20.72
N ALA A 92 -7.20 0.57 21.27
CA ALA A 92 -6.20 1.45 20.68
C ALA A 92 -5.69 0.90 19.34
N ALA A 93 -5.44 -0.41 19.25
CA ALA A 93 -5.02 -1.06 18.01
C ALA A 93 -6.03 -0.89 16.87
N VAL A 94 -7.32 -1.02 17.18
CA VAL A 94 -8.42 -0.83 16.22
C VAL A 94 -8.53 0.64 15.80
N THR A 95 -8.41 1.60 16.72
CA THR A 95 -8.44 3.03 16.38
C THR A 95 -7.26 3.40 15.47
N VAL A 96 -6.05 2.93 15.80
CA VAL A 96 -4.86 3.18 14.98
C VAL A 96 -5.04 2.59 13.58
N ASP A 97 -5.52 1.35 13.48
CA ASP A 97 -5.74 0.72 12.17
C ASP A 97 -6.79 1.46 11.36
N TRP A 98 -7.93 1.86 11.95
CA TRP A 98 -8.92 2.69 11.25
C TRP A 98 -8.32 3.97 10.66
N VAL A 99 -7.52 4.71 11.43
CA VAL A 99 -6.89 5.95 10.97
C VAL A 99 -5.90 5.68 9.84
N LEU A 100 -4.99 4.72 10.02
CA LEU A 100 -3.99 4.37 9.02
C LEU A 100 -4.63 3.76 7.77
N TRP A 101 -5.68 2.97 7.94
CA TRP A 101 -6.47 2.39 6.86
C TRP A 101 -7.16 3.45 6.02
N SER A 102 -7.80 4.44 6.65
CA SER A 102 -8.43 5.54 5.92
C SER A 102 -7.40 6.38 5.16
N ILE A 103 -6.28 6.76 5.80
CA ILE A 103 -5.20 7.52 5.16
C ILE A 103 -4.62 6.73 3.97
N GLY A 104 -4.31 5.45 4.19
CA GLY A 104 -3.77 4.57 3.17
C GLY A 104 -4.73 4.30 2.02
N THR A 105 -6.04 4.19 2.29
CA THR A 105 -7.05 3.93 1.26
C THR A 105 -7.30 5.17 0.40
N VAL A 106 -7.46 6.34 1.02
CA VAL A 106 -7.62 7.59 0.27
C VAL A 106 -6.36 7.87 -0.57
N GLY A 107 -5.17 7.76 0.04
CA GLY A 107 -3.91 7.91 -0.68
C GLY A 107 -3.75 6.89 -1.80
N GLY A 108 -4.15 5.64 -1.56
CA GLY A 108 -4.08 4.55 -2.53
C GLY A 108 -4.97 4.77 -3.74
N LEU A 109 -6.24 5.13 -3.52
CA LEU A 109 -7.18 5.47 -4.59
C LEU A 109 -6.73 6.69 -5.39
N LEU A 110 -6.23 7.74 -4.70
CA LEU A 110 -5.66 8.90 -5.36
C LEU A 110 -4.49 8.49 -6.27
N THR A 111 -3.58 7.65 -5.80
CA THR A 111 -2.44 7.20 -6.62
C THR A 111 -2.89 6.31 -7.78
N ALA A 112 -3.89 5.45 -7.57
CA ALA A 112 -4.44 4.55 -8.59
C ALA A 112 -5.09 5.32 -9.76
N VAL A 113 -5.61 6.52 -9.51
CA VAL A 113 -6.20 7.39 -10.54
C VAL A 113 -5.18 8.37 -11.10
N LEU A 114 -4.48 9.10 -10.23
CA LEU A 114 -3.59 10.19 -10.63
C LEU A 114 -2.39 9.71 -11.44
N MET A 115 -1.81 8.55 -11.10
CA MET A 115 -0.61 8.08 -11.80
C MET A 115 -0.90 7.66 -13.24
N PRO A 116 -1.94 6.85 -13.54
CA PRO A 116 -2.35 6.63 -14.93
C PRO A 116 -2.76 7.90 -15.67
N CYS A 117 -3.50 8.82 -15.02
CA CYS A 117 -3.84 10.10 -15.64
C CYS A 117 -2.61 10.92 -16.02
N LEU A 118 -1.60 10.99 -15.15
CA LEU A 118 -0.34 11.66 -15.46
C LEU A 118 0.42 10.92 -16.56
N ALA A 119 0.42 9.59 -16.57
CA ALA A 119 1.01 8.80 -17.65
C ALA A 119 0.37 9.14 -19.00
N PHE A 120 -0.95 9.25 -19.08
CA PHE A 120 -1.66 9.56 -20.33
C PHE A 120 -1.53 11.03 -20.78
N THR A 121 -1.41 11.98 -19.85
CA THR A 121 -1.49 13.42 -20.17
C THR A 121 -0.14 14.11 -20.23
N ARG A 122 0.90 13.60 -19.53
CA ARG A 122 2.16 14.32 -19.35
C ARG A 122 3.42 13.50 -19.64
N HIS A 123 3.31 12.19 -19.82
CA HIS A 123 4.47 11.34 -20.11
C HIS A 123 4.44 10.87 -21.57
N GLU A 124 5.56 11.01 -22.27
CA GLU A 124 5.78 10.37 -23.57
C GLU A 124 6.04 8.88 -23.35
N ASN A 125 4.99 8.06 -23.46
CA ASN A 125 5.11 6.61 -23.30
C ASN A 125 5.49 5.98 -24.64
N THR A 126 6.76 5.59 -24.78
CA THR A 126 7.18 4.73 -25.90
C THR A 126 6.74 3.28 -25.66
N PRO A 127 6.64 2.42 -26.70
CA PRO A 127 6.26 1.01 -26.56
C PRO A 127 7.09 0.21 -25.53
N ASP A 128 8.32 0.65 -25.28
CA ASP A 128 9.27 -0.02 -24.38
C ASP A 128 9.19 0.46 -22.92
N SER A 129 8.32 1.44 -22.67
CA SER A 129 8.16 2.11 -21.37
C SER A 129 7.43 1.26 -20.33
N ALA A 130 6.78 0.16 -20.72
CA ALA A 130 6.09 -0.72 -19.77
C ALA A 130 7.11 -1.44 -18.87
N PHE A 131 7.03 -1.22 -17.55
CA PHE A 131 7.88 -1.88 -16.57
C PHE A 131 7.10 -2.21 -15.29
N GLY A 132 7.66 -3.08 -14.44
CA GLY A 132 6.98 -3.56 -13.22
C GLY A 132 6.49 -2.46 -12.26
N GLY A 133 7.11 -1.28 -12.29
CA GLY A 133 6.66 -0.14 -11.48
C GLY A 133 5.26 0.34 -11.81
N TRP A 134 4.74 0.08 -13.01
CA TRP A 134 3.36 0.43 -13.38
C TRP A 134 2.31 -0.23 -12.50
N LEU A 135 2.65 -1.32 -11.81
CA LEU A 135 1.78 -1.96 -10.82
C LEU A 135 1.73 -1.21 -9.49
N MET A 136 2.76 -0.42 -9.15
CA MET A 136 2.87 0.22 -7.83
C MET A 136 1.68 1.13 -7.45
N PRO A 137 1.05 1.88 -8.37
CA PRO A 137 -0.17 2.64 -8.08
C PRO A 137 -1.45 1.78 -8.04
N ILE A 138 -1.41 0.55 -8.55
CA ILE A 138 -2.57 -0.36 -8.67
C ILE A 138 -2.68 -1.30 -7.46
N VAL A 139 -1.57 -1.61 -6.81
CA VAL A 139 -1.55 -2.46 -5.61
C VAL A 139 -2.21 -1.83 -4.37
N PRO A 140 -2.15 -0.51 -4.10
CA PRO A 140 -2.72 0.06 -2.87
C PRO A 140 -4.20 -0.24 -2.64
N PRO A 141 -5.12 -0.11 -3.64
CA PRO A 141 -6.51 -0.50 -3.42
C PRO A 141 -6.66 -2.01 -3.08
N MET A 142 -5.84 -2.90 -3.65
CA MET A 142 -5.84 -4.33 -3.26
C MET A 142 -5.45 -4.51 -1.79
N VAL A 143 -4.45 -3.77 -1.33
CA VAL A 143 -4.04 -3.78 0.09
C VAL A 143 -5.15 -3.19 0.96
N SER A 144 -5.85 -2.15 0.52
CA SER A 144 -7.02 -1.61 1.23
C SER A 144 -8.15 -2.64 1.32
N ALA A 145 -8.36 -3.46 0.30
CA ALA A 145 -9.35 -4.53 0.32
C ALA A 145 -9.02 -5.58 1.39
N SER A 146 -7.79 -6.08 1.41
CA SER A 146 -7.36 -7.13 2.35
C SER A 146 -7.30 -6.64 3.79
N THR A 147 -6.72 -5.45 4.01
CA THR A 147 -6.64 -4.84 5.35
C THR A 147 -8.00 -4.30 5.83
N GLY A 148 -8.87 -3.87 4.93
CA GLY A 148 -10.24 -3.48 5.27
C GLY A 148 -11.11 -4.68 5.68
N ALA A 149 -10.88 -5.85 5.07
CA ALA A 149 -11.55 -7.07 5.50
C ALA A 149 -11.17 -7.48 6.93
N LEU A 150 -9.94 -7.19 7.37
CA LEU A 150 -9.48 -7.40 8.75
C LEU A 150 -10.24 -6.51 9.76
N LEU A 151 -10.72 -5.33 9.32
CA LEU A 151 -11.47 -4.38 10.15
C LEU A 151 -12.96 -4.74 10.30
N LEU A 152 -13.52 -5.60 9.43
CA LEU A 152 -14.94 -5.97 9.43
C LEU A 152 -15.49 -6.43 10.79
N PRO A 153 -14.80 -7.28 11.57
CA PRO A 153 -15.29 -7.72 12.89
C PRO A 153 -15.43 -6.56 13.89
N TYR A 154 -14.65 -5.49 13.71
CA TYR A 154 -14.62 -4.32 14.59
C TYR A 154 -15.51 -3.18 14.11
N ALA A 155 -16.07 -3.26 12.90
CA ALA A 155 -17.00 -2.27 12.37
C ALA A 155 -18.37 -2.39 13.06
N PRO A 156 -19.09 -1.28 13.32
CA PRO A 156 -20.45 -1.31 13.86
C PRO A 156 -21.38 -2.16 12.98
N ALA A 157 -22.23 -2.98 13.60
CA ALA A 157 -23.20 -3.80 12.88
C ALA A 157 -24.19 -2.94 12.08
N GLY A 158 -24.65 -3.48 10.94
CA GLY A 158 -25.56 -2.80 10.02
C GLY A 158 -24.86 -2.17 8.82
N GLN A 159 -25.40 -1.05 8.34
CA GLN A 159 -25.02 -0.42 7.07
C GLN A 159 -23.53 -0.11 6.95
N VAL A 160 -22.87 0.26 8.05
CA VAL A 160 -21.43 0.62 8.04
C VAL A 160 -20.56 -0.59 7.69
N ARG A 161 -20.82 -1.74 8.31
CA ARG A 161 -20.09 -2.98 8.04
C ARG A 161 -20.33 -3.50 6.62
N GLU A 162 -21.57 -3.42 6.14
CA GLU A 162 -21.90 -3.79 4.75
C GLU A 162 -21.23 -2.87 3.73
N THR A 163 -21.22 -1.56 3.98
CA THR A 163 -20.55 -0.58 3.11
C THR A 163 -19.06 -0.83 3.05
N LEU A 164 -18.43 -1.15 4.19
CA LEU A 164 -17.02 -1.54 4.23
C LEU A 164 -16.76 -2.80 3.39
N LEU A 165 -17.60 -3.83 3.55
CA LEU A 165 -17.48 -5.08 2.79
C LEU A 165 -17.61 -4.86 1.28
N TRP A 166 -18.63 -4.12 0.84
CA TRP A 166 -18.81 -3.78 -0.57
C TRP A 166 -17.68 -2.91 -1.11
N SER A 167 -17.15 -2.00 -0.29
CA SER A 167 -15.96 -1.20 -0.65
C SER A 167 -14.73 -2.09 -0.84
N CYS A 168 -14.49 -3.07 0.04
CA CYS A 168 -13.42 -4.05 -0.13
C CYS A 168 -13.54 -4.84 -1.44
N TYR A 169 -14.75 -5.30 -1.80
CA TYR A 169 -14.97 -5.95 -3.09
C TYR A 169 -14.73 -5.01 -4.27
N GLY A 170 -15.13 -3.73 -4.16
CA GLY A 170 -14.86 -2.72 -5.18
C GLY A 170 -13.36 -2.48 -5.38
N PHE A 171 -12.60 -2.33 -4.30
CA PHE A 171 -11.15 -2.15 -4.35
C PHE A 171 -10.42 -3.37 -4.90
N PHE A 172 -10.88 -4.58 -4.53
CA PHE A 172 -10.38 -5.83 -5.08
C PHE A 172 -10.63 -5.90 -6.60
N GLY A 173 -11.86 -5.66 -7.05
CA GLY A 173 -12.25 -5.70 -8.46
C GLY A 173 -11.48 -4.68 -9.30
N LEU A 174 -11.38 -3.43 -8.82
CA LEU A 174 -10.58 -2.38 -9.45
C LEU A 174 -9.14 -2.85 -9.67
N SER A 175 -8.49 -3.30 -8.60
CA SER A 175 -7.08 -3.72 -8.66
C SER A 175 -6.87 -4.93 -9.55
N LEU A 176 -7.78 -5.91 -9.50
CA LEU A 176 -7.69 -7.13 -10.30
C LEU A 176 -7.74 -6.80 -11.80
N VAL A 177 -8.76 -6.05 -12.23
CA VAL A 177 -8.95 -5.71 -13.64
C VAL A 177 -7.78 -4.86 -14.15
N THR A 178 -7.38 -3.82 -13.42
CA THR A 178 -6.28 -2.97 -13.85
C THR A 178 -4.93 -3.71 -13.85
N SER A 179 -4.70 -4.61 -12.89
CA SER A 179 -3.48 -5.42 -12.84
C SER A 179 -3.41 -6.37 -14.03
N LEU A 180 -4.52 -7.02 -14.42
CA LEU A 180 -4.55 -7.91 -15.59
C LEU A 180 -4.11 -7.17 -16.86
N VAL A 181 -4.65 -5.97 -17.10
CA VAL A 181 -4.27 -5.14 -18.25
C VAL A 181 -2.77 -4.81 -18.21
N VAL A 182 -2.25 -4.32 -17.08
CA VAL A 182 -0.84 -3.92 -16.96
C VAL A 182 0.11 -5.11 -17.07
N ILE A 183 -0.24 -6.26 -16.49
CA ILE A 183 0.57 -7.49 -16.60
C ILE A 183 0.63 -7.96 -18.06
N THR A 184 -0.48 -7.91 -18.81
CA THR A 184 -0.47 -8.25 -20.24
C THR A 184 0.44 -7.32 -21.04
N LEU A 185 0.45 -6.01 -20.74
CA LEU A 185 1.35 -5.05 -21.40
C LEU A 185 2.82 -5.32 -21.05
N ILE A 186 3.13 -5.56 -19.78
CA ILE A 186 4.49 -5.90 -19.33
C ILE A 186 4.96 -7.21 -19.99
N TRP A 187 4.10 -8.21 -20.06
CA TRP A 187 4.41 -9.49 -20.71
C TRP A 187 4.75 -9.29 -22.18
N ASN A 188 3.93 -8.54 -22.92
CA ASN A 188 4.19 -8.23 -24.33
C ASN A 188 5.52 -7.47 -24.51
N ARG A 189 5.79 -6.48 -23.65
CA ARG A 189 7.06 -5.75 -23.66
C ARG A 189 8.25 -6.66 -23.40
N LEU A 190 8.17 -7.54 -22.41
CA LEU A 190 9.24 -8.49 -22.09
C LEU A 190 9.45 -9.53 -23.20
N ALA A 191 8.38 -9.96 -23.86
CA ALA A 191 8.46 -10.88 -25.00
C ALA A 191 9.18 -10.25 -26.20
N GLN A 192 9.01 -8.94 -26.41
CA GLN A 192 9.63 -8.22 -27.53
C GLN A 192 11.04 -7.68 -27.20
N HIS A 193 11.25 -7.17 -25.99
CA HIS A 193 12.45 -6.39 -25.63
C HIS A 193 13.36 -7.07 -24.60
N LYS A 194 13.01 -8.27 -24.11
CA LYS A 194 13.76 -9.02 -23.07
C LYS A 194 13.92 -8.21 -21.77
N VAL A 195 14.63 -8.79 -20.80
CA VAL A 195 14.89 -8.16 -19.49
C VAL A 195 16.09 -7.21 -19.63
N GLY A 196 15.88 -5.91 -19.40
CA GLY A 196 16.96 -4.92 -19.27
C GLY A 196 17.35 -4.15 -20.53
N ALA A 197 16.58 -4.25 -21.62
CA ALA A 197 16.64 -3.31 -22.74
C ALA A 197 15.81 -2.06 -22.46
#